data_AF-A0A0B4FJC5-F1
#
_entry.id   AF-A0A0B4FJC5-F1
#
_cell.length_a   1.000
_cell.length_b   1.000
_cell.length_c   1.000
_cell.angle_alpha   90.00
_cell.angle_beta   90.00
_cell.angle_gamma   90.00
#
_symmetry.space_group_name_H-M   'P 1'
#
loop_
_entity.id
_entity.type
_entity.pdbx_description
1 polymer ?
#
loop_
_entity_poly.entity_id
_entity_poly.type
_entity_poly.pdbx_seq_one_letter_code
_entity_poly.pdbx_strand_id
1 'polypeptide(L)'
;MASHEEDSMPEETQGYKLSQPKQSLAQYEQMDAGDESLQRYKKSLGLGGGKDISDPNDPRVCIILSLTLDSPGRDPVTIDLSTPGSEKSLKDKPFKIKEGSKFTMSAEFKVQHEILSGLHYVQVVKRKGIKVSKDSEMIGSYAPNTENQPAYTKKFQEEEAPSGMLARGHYNTFSSFVDDDKKKHLEFEWSFDIAKDW
;
A
#
# COMPACT_ATOMS: atom_id res chain seq x y z
N MET A 1 23.86 5.66 7.07
CA MET A 1 22.86 5.76 5.98
C MET A 1 22.39 4.38 5.48
N ALA A 2 23.02 3.25 5.85
CA ALA A 2 22.61 1.90 5.46
C ALA A 2 21.33 1.35 6.15
N SER A 3 20.75 2.05 7.13
CA SER A 3 19.65 1.53 7.96
C SER A 3 18.24 1.74 7.40
N HIS A 4 18.08 2.42 6.27
CA HIS A 4 16.74 2.67 5.70
C HIS A 4 16.35 1.61 4.65
N GLU A 5 17.30 1.05 3.91
CA GLU A 5 17.00 0.08 2.85
C GLU A 5 16.54 -1.28 3.40
N GLU A 6 17.22 -1.84 4.42
CA GLU A 6 16.83 -3.13 5.02
C GLU A 6 15.46 -3.07 5.73
N ASP A 7 15.08 -1.90 6.23
CA ASP A 7 13.83 -1.70 6.94
C ASP A 7 12.64 -1.42 6.00
N SER A 8 12.89 -1.13 4.72
CA SER A 8 11.86 -0.83 3.70
C SER A 8 11.20 -2.05 3.05
N MET A 9 11.66 -3.26 3.40
CA MET A 9 11.15 -4.51 2.84
C MET A 9 10.28 -5.27 3.86
N PRO A 10 9.25 -6.00 3.40
CA PRO A 10 8.46 -6.88 4.26
C PRO A 10 9.35 -7.99 4.84
N GLU A 11 8.94 -8.55 5.96
CA GLU A 11 9.59 -9.76 6.48
C GLU A 11 9.32 -10.94 5.54
N GLU A 12 10.32 -11.80 5.33
CA GLU A 12 10.14 -12.98 4.50
C GLU A 12 9.15 -13.94 5.16
N THR A 13 8.06 -14.26 4.46
CA THR A 13 7.11 -15.26 4.93
C THR A 13 7.74 -16.65 4.84
N GLN A 14 7.97 -17.30 5.99
CA GLN A 14 8.59 -18.62 6.04
C GLN A 14 7.83 -19.63 5.16
N GLY A 15 8.56 -20.24 4.21
CA GLY A 15 8.02 -21.26 3.31
C GLY A 15 7.37 -20.71 2.03
N TYR A 16 7.15 -19.40 1.91
CA TYR A 16 6.70 -18.79 0.65
C TYR A 16 7.88 -18.62 -0.30
N LYS A 17 7.75 -19.13 -1.53
CA LYS A 17 8.70 -18.91 -2.62
C LYS A 17 7.92 -18.67 -3.90
N LEU A 18 8.24 -17.59 -4.61
CA LEU A 18 7.84 -17.43 -6.01
C LEU A 18 8.57 -18.48 -6.85
N SER A 19 7.89 -19.59 -7.10
CA SER A 19 8.45 -20.76 -7.81
C SER A 19 8.26 -20.68 -9.32
N GLN A 20 7.33 -19.84 -9.79
CA GLN A 20 7.01 -19.63 -11.19
C GLN A 20 7.54 -18.25 -11.63
N PRO A 21 8.13 -18.13 -12.83
CA PRO A 21 8.49 -16.83 -13.37
C PRO A 21 7.22 -16.01 -13.62
N LYS A 22 7.33 -14.68 -13.46
CA LYS A 22 6.24 -13.76 -13.77
C LYS A 22 5.76 -13.97 -15.21
N GLN A 23 4.47 -14.22 -15.37
CA GLN A 23 3.80 -14.31 -16.66
C GLN A 23 3.09 -12.99 -16.95
N SER A 24 3.18 -12.55 -18.21
CA SER A 24 2.47 -11.36 -18.68
C SER A 24 0.96 -11.61 -18.76
N LEU A 25 0.17 -10.55 -18.70
CA LEU A 25 -1.28 -10.60 -18.89
C LEU A 25 -1.64 -11.28 -20.21
N ALA A 26 -0.95 -10.93 -21.30
CA ALA A 26 -1.19 -11.52 -22.62
C ALA A 26 -0.93 -13.03 -22.65
N GLN A 27 0.10 -13.52 -21.95
CA GLN A 27 0.34 -14.95 -21.80
C GLN A 27 -0.78 -15.64 -21.01
N TYR A 28 -1.24 -15.01 -19.92
CA TYR A 28 -2.37 -15.52 -19.14
C TYR A 28 -3.65 -15.61 -19.95
N GLU A 29 -3.92 -14.66 -20.85
CA GLU A 29 -5.11 -14.70 -21.71
C GLU A 29 -5.06 -15.86 -22.72
N GLN A 30 -3.88 -16.13 -23.29
CA GLN A 30 -3.68 -17.17 -24.32
C GLN A 30 -3.68 -18.59 -23.76
N MET A 31 -3.26 -18.78 -22.50
CA MET A 31 -3.25 -20.11 -21.87
C MET A 31 -4.66 -20.70 -21.85
N ASP A 32 -4.79 -21.97 -22.21
CA ASP A 32 -6.07 -22.70 -22.12
C ASP A 32 -7.25 -21.98 -22.81
N ALA A 33 -6.98 -21.32 -23.95
CA ALA A 33 -7.99 -20.55 -24.69
C ALA A 33 -9.22 -21.39 -25.08
N GLY A 34 -9.07 -22.71 -25.20
CA GLY A 34 -10.16 -23.64 -25.51
C GLY A 34 -10.98 -24.10 -24.30
N ASP A 35 -10.58 -23.76 -23.07
CA ASP A 35 -11.26 -24.21 -21.85
C ASP A 35 -12.19 -23.12 -21.31
N GLU A 36 -13.50 -23.31 -21.49
CA GLU A 36 -14.52 -22.35 -21.05
C GLU A 36 -14.50 -22.12 -19.53
N SER A 37 -14.18 -23.14 -18.73
CA SER A 37 -14.16 -23.04 -17.27
C SER A 37 -13.02 -22.14 -16.79
N LEU A 38 -11.84 -22.29 -17.40
CA LEU A 38 -10.66 -21.46 -17.11
C LEU A 38 -10.85 -20.02 -17.60
N GLN A 39 -11.51 -19.83 -18.74
CA GLN A 39 -11.85 -18.48 -19.23
C GLN A 39 -12.83 -17.77 -18.28
N ARG A 40 -13.84 -18.48 -17.76
CA ARG A 40 -14.75 -17.94 -16.73
C ARG A 40 -14.01 -17.63 -15.43
N TYR A 41 -13.08 -18.50 -15.02
CA TYR A 41 -12.25 -18.27 -13.83
C TYR A 41 -11.38 -17.01 -13.97
N LYS A 42 -10.68 -16.82 -15.09
CA LYS A 42 -9.88 -15.61 -15.35
C LYS A 42 -10.71 -14.32 -15.27
N LYS A 43 -11.91 -14.33 -15.87
CA LYS A 43 -12.86 -13.21 -15.77
C LYS A 43 -13.27 -12.94 -14.33
N SER A 44 -13.49 -13.98 -13.52
CA SER A 44 -13.82 -13.82 -12.10
C SER A 44 -12.67 -13.22 -11.27
N LEU A 45 -11.42 -13.36 -11.74
CA LEU A 45 -10.24 -12.72 -11.18
C LEU A 45 -10.03 -11.28 -11.68
N GLY A 46 -10.94 -10.76 -12.51
CA GLY A 46 -10.84 -9.44 -13.11
C GLY A 46 -9.98 -9.37 -14.39
N LEU A 47 -9.50 -10.51 -14.90
CA LEU A 47 -8.72 -10.57 -16.13
C LEU A 47 -9.65 -10.61 -17.36
N GLY A 48 -9.42 -9.73 -18.34
CA GLY A 48 -10.25 -9.66 -19.56
C GLY A 48 -11.66 -9.10 -19.36
N GLY A 49 -11.89 -8.33 -18.28
CA GLY A 49 -13.17 -7.71 -17.96
C GLY A 49 -13.14 -6.17 -18.04
N GLY A 50 -13.91 -5.59 -18.96
CA GLY A 50 -13.98 -4.13 -19.17
C GLY A 50 -12.82 -3.58 -19.98
N LYS A 51 -12.94 -2.33 -20.43
CA LYS A 51 -11.88 -1.64 -21.17
C LYS A 51 -10.70 -1.28 -20.26
N ASP A 52 -9.48 -1.60 -20.68
CA ASP A 52 -8.25 -1.15 -20.04
C ASP A 52 -8.17 0.39 -19.97
N ILE A 53 -7.82 0.90 -18.80
CA ILE A 53 -7.67 2.34 -18.52
C ILE A 53 -6.23 2.73 -18.15
N SER A 54 -5.27 1.85 -18.42
CA SER A 54 -3.85 2.12 -18.22
C SER A 54 -3.40 3.31 -19.08
N ASP A 55 -2.60 4.21 -18.50
CA ASP A 55 -2.00 5.31 -19.26
C ASP A 55 -0.79 4.79 -20.04
N PRO A 56 -0.83 4.81 -21.39
CA PRO A 56 0.27 4.30 -22.21
C PRO A 56 1.58 5.08 -22.04
N ASN A 57 1.54 6.28 -21.44
CA ASN A 57 2.72 7.11 -21.19
C ASN A 57 3.30 6.95 -19.78
N ASP A 58 2.60 6.23 -18.89
CA ASP A 58 3.05 6.00 -17.52
C ASP A 58 3.48 4.55 -17.32
N PRO A 59 4.79 4.24 -17.21
CA PRO A 59 5.29 2.87 -17.12
C PRO A 59 5.05 2.21 -15.74
N ARG A 60 4.45 2.91 -14.78
CA ARG A 60 4.19 2.38 -13.43
C ARG A 60 3.10 1.31 -13.49
N VAL A 61 3.39 0.15 -12.90
CA VAL A 61 2.43 -0.96 -12.73
C VAL A 61 1.49 -0.68 -11.55
N CYS A 62 1.97 -0.03 -10.49
CA CYS A 62 1.14 0.38 -9.37
C CYS A 62 1.36 1.87 -9.10
N ILE A 63 0.25 2.59 -8.88
CA ILE A 63 0.22 4.00 -8.51
C ILE A 63 -0.59 4.09 -7.22
N ILE A 64 0.05 4.45 -6.13
CA ILE A 64 -0.64 4.75 -4.87
C ILE A 64 -1.28 6.13 -5.00
N LEU A 65 -2.60 6.18 -4.87
CA LEU A 65 -3.39 7.41 -5.05
C LEU A 65 -3.60 8.13 -3.73
N SER A 66 -3.91 7.40 -2.66
CA SER A 66 -4.10 8.02 -1.35
C SER A 66 -3.89 7.05 -0.19
N LEU A 67 -3.61 7.64 0.98
CA LEU A 67 -3.72 6.96 2.27
C LEU A 67 -4.71 7.74 3.14
N THR A 68 -5.71 7.05 3.67
CA THR A 68 -6.71 7.67 4.55
C THR A 68 -6.66 7.06 5.93
N LEU A 69 -6.55 7.90 6.95
CA LEU A 69 -6.66 7.53 8.35
C LEU A 69 -8.07 7.89 8.84
N ASP A 70 -8.87 6.87 9.12
CA ASP A 70 -10.21 7.01 9.70
C ASP A 70 -10.13 6.77 11.21
N SER A 71 -10.78 7.61 12.01
CA SER A 71 -10.81 7.48 13.46
C SER A 71 -12.16 7.95 14.00
N PRO A 72 -12.81 7.21 14.91
CA PRO A 72 -14.10 7.60 15.45
C PRO A 72 -14.08 9.00 16.10
N GLY A 73 -15.09 9.81 15.78
CA GLY A 73 -15.29 11.12 16.42
C GLY A 73 -14.53 12.29 15.76
N ARG A 74 -13.99 12.10 14.55
CA ARG A 74 -13.44 13.17 13.70
C ARG A 74 -13.66 12.83 12.22
N ASP A 75 -13.46 13.81 11.36
CA ASP A 75 -13.39 13.56 9.93
C ASP A 75 -12.09 12.79 9.59
N PRO A 76 -12.15 11.86 8.61
CA PRO A 76 -10.99 11.15 8.11
C PRO A 76 -9.92 12.11 7.59
N VAL A 77 -8.66 11.70 7.73
CA VAL A 77 -7.53 12.44 7.17
C VAL A 77 -7.02 11.69 5.97
N THR A 78 -7.09 12.32 4.80
CA THR A 78 -6.56 11.75 3.55
C THR A 78 -5.28 12.45 3.14
N ILE A 79 -4.26 11.64 2.85
CA ILE A 79 -3.03 12.04 2.20
C ILE A 79 -3.21 11.74 0.71
N ASP A 80 -3.25 12.78 -0.11
CA ASP A 80 -3.24 12.65 -1.55
C ASP A 80 -1.81 12.38 -2.05
N LEU A 81 -1.64 11.22 -2.70
CA LEU A 81 -0.38 10.71 -3.27
C LEU A 81 -0.48 10.56 -4.80
N SER A 82 -1.59 11.00 -5.41
CA SER A 82 -1.88 10.82 -6.84
C SER A 82 -0.89 11.56 -7.75
N THR A 83 -0.30 12.64 -7.25
CA THR A 83 0.65 13.48 -7.97
C THR A 83 2.09 13.21 -7.51
N PRO A 84 3.04 12.96 -8.43
CA PRO A 84 4.44 12.78 -8.06
C PRO A 84 5.00 13.97 -7.27
N GLY A 85 5.59 13.69 -6.10
CA GLY A 85 6.18 14.71 -5.23
C GLY A 85 5.25 15.21 -4.13
N SER A 86 3.96 14.85 -4.13
CA SER A 86 3.04 15.18 -3.02
C SER A 86 3.55 14.66 -1.67
N GLU A 87 4.27 13.54 -1.68
CA GLU A 87 4.81 12.88 -0.51
C GLU A 87 5.94 13.65 0.20
N LYS A 88 6.61 14.58 -0.51
CA LYS A 88 7.84 15.23 -0.01
C LYS A 88 7.63 16.14 1.19
N SER A 89 6.41 16.66 1.37
CA SER A 89 6.09 17.62 2.43
C SER A 89 5.46 16.98 3.68
N LEU A 90 5.20 15.67 3.65
CA LEU A 90 4.43 15.00 4.70
C LEU A 90 5.17 14.92 6.04
N LYS A 91 6.50 14.83 6.01
CA LYS A 91 7.32 14.86 7.22
C LYS A 91 7.30 16.21 7.94
N ASP A 92 7.07 17.30 7.20
CA ASP A 92 7.09 18.67 7.73
C ASP A 92 5.74 19.08 8.34
N LYS A 93 4.69 18.27 8.13
CA LYS A 93 3.32 18.52 8.58
C LYS A 93 2.81 17.33 9.40
N PRO A 94 3.17 17.23 10.69
CA PRO A 94 2.81 16.09 11.51
C PRO A 94 1.30 15.97 11.67
N PHE A 95 0.76 14.77 11.44
CA PHE A 95 -0.63 14.46 11.73
C PHE A 95 -0.84 14.31 13.23
N LYS A 96 -1.88 14.93 13.79
CA LYS A 96 -2.20 14.71 15.20
C LYS A 96 -3.10 13.48 15.35
N ILE A 97 -2.66 12.55 16.19
CA ILE A 97 -3.37 11.34 16.58
C ILE A 97 -3.69 11.41 18.07
N LYS A 98 -4.97 11.24 18.42
CA LYS A 98 -5.39 11.22 19.82
C LYS A 98 -4.94 9.91 20.47
N GLU A 99 -4.32 9.99 21.63
CA GLU A 99 -3.86 8.82 22.37
C GLU A 99 -5.04 7.91 22.74
N GLY A 100 -4.87 6.59 22.61
CA GLY A 100 -5.93 5.61 22.86
C GLY A 100 -7.09 5.64 21.85
N SER A 101 -7.01 6.45 20.78
CA SER A 101 -8.01 6.38 19.72
C SER A 101 -7.78 5.16 18.85
N LYS A 102 -8.86 4.47 18.52
CA LYS A 102 -8.86 3.48 17.44
C LYS A 102 -8.79 4.18 16.10
N PHE A 103 -8.06 3.61 15.17
CA PHE A 103 -8.01 4.09 13.81
C PHE A 103 -7.95 2.94 12.81
N THR A 104 -8.38 3.20 11.60
CA THR A 104 -8.15 2.29 10.48
C THR A 104 -7.57 3.07 9.32
N MET A 105 -6.47 2.56 8.78
CA MET A 105 -5.92 3.10 7.55
C MET A 105 -6.59 2.44 6.34
N SER A 106 -6.69 3.17 5.24
CA SER A 106 -6.96 2.59 3.92
C SER A 106 -6.02 3.15 2.87
N ALA A 107 -5.60 2.28 1.95
CA ALA A 107 -4.84 2.65 0.77
C ALA A 107 -5.73 2.56 -0.47
N GLU A 108 -5.75 3.63 -1.27
CA GLU A 108 -6.33 3.61 -2.61
C GLU A 108 -5.21 3.60 -3.64
N PHE A 109 -5.29 2.73 -4.64
CA PHE A 109 -4.25 2.58 -5.65
C PHE A 109 -4.81 2.11 -6.99
N LYS A 110 -4.08 2.41 -8.06
CA LYS A 110 -4.33 1.96 -9.43
C LYS A 110 -3.25 0.98 -9.86
N VAL A 111 -3.66 -0.09 -10.52
CA VAL A 111 -2.81 -1.09 -11.19
C VAL A 111 -2.94 -0.88 -12.70
N GLN A 112 -1.82 -0.85 -13.40
CA GLN A 112 -1.75 -0.62 -14.83
C GLN A 112 -0.93 -1.71 -15.52
N HIS A 113 -1.22 -1.93 -16.80
CA HIS A 113 -0.47 -2.73 -17.77
C HIS A 113 -0.40 -4.24 -17.50
N GLU A 114 -0.04 -4.63 -16.28
CA GLU A 114 0.27 -6.00 -15.91
C GLU A 114 -0.29 -6.36 -14.53
N ILE A 115 -0.40 -7.67 -14.27
CA ILE A 115 -0.80 -8.16 -12.94
C ILE A 115 0.24 -7.72 -11.90
N LEU A 116 -0.24 -7.08 -10.83
CA LEU A 116 0.55 -6.78 -9.65
C LEU A 116 0.51 -7.97 -8.70
N SER A 117 1.66 -8.57 -8.39
CA SER A 117 1.76 -9.74 -7.50
C SER A 117 2.24 -9.33 -6.11
N GLY A 118 1.46 -9.66 -5.08
CA GLY A 118 1.88 -9.55 -3.68
C GLY A 118 2.35 -8.16 -3.28
N LEU A 119 1.52 -7.14 -3.52
CA LEU A 119 1.77 -5.82 -2.98
C LEU A 119 1.75 -5.88 -1.44
N HIS A 120 2.75 -5.27 -0.83
CA HIS A 120 2.90 -5.10 0.61
C HIS A 120 2.99 -3.62 0.96
N TYR A 121 2.45 -3.27 2.11
CA TYR A 121 2.74 -2.02 2.79
C TYR A 121 3.68 -2.30 3.96
N VAL A 122 4.80 -1.58 4.04
CA VAL A 122 5.77 -1.68 5.14
C VAL A 122 5.87 -0.32 5.80
N GLN A 123 5.89 -0.31 7.13
CA GLN A 123 5.97 0.88 7.94
C GLN A 123 7.04 0.73 9.03
N VAL A 124 7.85 1.78 9.19
CA VAL A 124 8.90 1.83 10.20
C VAL A 124 8.72 3.10 11.00
N VAL A 125 8.37 2.94 12.28
CA VAL A 125 8.11 4.06 13.18
C VAL A 125 9.34 4.30 14.05
N LYS A 126 9.81 5.54 14.08
CA LYS A 126 10.96 6.00 14.87
C LYS A 126 10.54 7.13 15.82
N ARG A 127 11.07 7.09 17.03
CA ARG A 127 10.93 8.18 18.00
C ARG A 127 12.31 8.63 18.46
N LYS A 128 12.58 9.94 18.33
CA LYS A 128 13.91 10.52 18.61
C LYS A 128 15.05 9.77 17.89
N GLY A 129 14.80 9.34 16.65
CA GLY A 129 15.75 8.59 15.83
C GLY A 129 15.86 7.09 16.14
N ILE A 130 15.22 6.59 17.20
CA ILE A 130 15.24 5.18 17.60
C ILE A 130 14.03 4.47 17.00
N LYS A 131 14.23 3.32 16.33
CA LYS A 131 13.14 2.48 15.82
C LYS A 131 12.33 1.91 16.99
N VAL A 132 11.03 2.15 16.98
CA VAL A 132 10.08 1.70 18.02
C VAL A 132 9.07 0.69 17.49
N SER A 133 8.79 0.68 16.18
CA SER A 133 8.00 -0.37 15.52
C SER A 133 8.48 -0.58 14.08
N LYS A 134 8.28 -1.80 13.58
CA LYS A 134 8.29 -2.14 12.16
C LYS A 134 7.12 -3.07 11.92
N ASP A 135 6.25 -2.69 11.00
CA ASP A 135 5.03 -3.41 10.67
C ASP A 135 4.98 -3.63 9.16
N SER A 136 4.40 -4.75 8.74
CA SER A 136 4.25 -5.12 7.34
C SER A 136 2.91 -5.79 7.13
N GLU A 137 2.12 -5.30 6.17
CA GLU A 137 0.84 -5.89 5.81
C GLU A 137 0.81 -6.30 4.33
N MET A 138 0.48 -7.56 4.08
CA MET A 138 0.17 -8.07 2.74
C MET A 138 -1.15 -7.46 2.26
N ILE A 139 -1.07 -6.68 1.18
CA ILE A 139 -2.24 -6.11 0.51
C ILE A 139 -2.83 -7.17 -0.42
N GLY A 140 -2.01 -7.78 -1.28
CA GLY A 140 -2.38 -8.88 -2.16
C GLY A 140 -1.99 -8.68 -3.63
N SER A 141 -2.54 -9.52 -4.50
CA SER A 141 -2.33 -9.47 -5.95
C SER A 141 -3.56 -8.95 -6.69
N TYR A 142 -3.35 -8.16 -7.73
CA TYR A 142 -4.40 -7.39 -8.39
C TYR A 142 -4.22 -7.39 -9.91
N ALA A 143 -5.32 -7.52 -10.64
CA ALA A 143 -5.37 -7.33 -12.08
C ALA A 143 -5.22 -5.83 -12.43
N PRO A 144 -4.85 -5.49 -13.68
CA PRO A 144 -4.94 -4.12 -14.17
C PRO A 144 -6.36 -3.55 -14.01
N ASN A 145 -6.45 -2.29 -13.60
CA ASN A 145 -7.74 -1.62 -13.48
C ASN A 145 -8.38 -1.40 -14.86
N THR A 146 -9.70 -1.47 -14.89
CA THR A 146 -10.52 -1.25 -16.09
C THR A 146 -11.62 -0.25 -15.79
N GLU A 147 -12.42 0.13 -16.78
CA GLU A 147 -13.57 1.03 -16.56
C GLU A 147 -14.57 0.51 -15.52
N ASN A 148 -14.67 -0.81 -15.34
CA ASN A 148 -15.55 -1.45 -14.36
C ASN A 148 -14.97 -1.43 -12.93
N GLN A 149 -13.64 -1.33 -12.82
CA GLN A 149 -12.93 -1.26 -11.55
C GLN A 149 -11.76 -0.26 -11.71
N PRO A 150 -12.01 1.05 -11.55
CA PRO A 150 -11.02 2.07 -11.90
C PRO A 150 -9.88 2.24 -10.89
N ALA A 151 -10.09 1.81 -9.64
CA ALA A 151 -9.10 1.79 -8.58
C ALA A 151 -9.40 0.64 -7.60
N TYR A 152 -8.43 0.26 -6.78
CA TYR A 152 -8.60 -0.64 -5.65
C TYR A 152 -8.48 0.12 -4.34
N THR A 153 -9.24 -0.33 -3.33
CA THR A 153 -9.11 0.17 -1.95
C THR A 153 -8.85 -1.01 -1.03
N LYS A 154 -7.75 -0.96 -0.28
CA LYS A 154 -7.47 -1.88 0.83
C LYS A 154 -7.71 -1.14 2.13
N LYS A 155 -8.60 -1.67 2.96
CA LYS A 155 -8.72 -1.29 4.38
C LYS A 155 -7.82 -2.22 5.20
N PHE A 156 -6.93 -1.63 6.00
CA PHE A 156 -6.02 -2.35 6.89
C PHE A 156 -6.74 -2.77 8.18
N GLN A 157 -6.07 -3.50 9.06
CA GLN A 157 -6.65 -3.84 10.37
C GLN A 157 -6.87 -2.58 11.22
N GLU A 158 -7.85 -2.65 12.12
CA GLU A 158 -8.03 -1.59 13.13
C GLU A 158 -6.90 -1.66 14.14
N GLU A 159 -6.29 -0.51 14.41
CA GLU A 159 -5.23 -0.33 15.40
C GLU A 159 -5.66 0.65 16.49
N GLU A 160 -4.98 0.62 17.63
CA GLU A 160 -5.18 1.58 18.73
C GLU A 160 -3.89 2.37 18.97
N ALA A 161 -4.00 3.70 18.95
CA ALA A 161 -2.86 4.58 19.20
C ALA A 161 -2.35 4.39 20.65
N PRO A 162 -1.04 4.29 20.89
CA PRO A 162 -0.53 4.08 22.24
C PRO A 162 -0.87 5.27 23.14
N SER A 163 -1.07 4.99 24.43
CA SER A 163 -1.54 5.98 25.40
C SER A 163 -0.60 6.16 26.58
N GLY A 164 -0.75 7.31 27.25
CA GLY A 164 0.00 7.66 28.46
C GLY A 164 1.11 8.67 28.20
N MET A 165 1.58 9.28 29.30
CA MET A 165 2.56 10.36 29.24
C MET A 165 3.86 9.97 28.52
N LEU A 166 4.26 8.72 28.63
CA LEU A 166 5.45 8.22 27.95
C LEU A 166 5.21 8.00 26.46
N ALA A 167 4.00 7.72 25.98
CA ALA A 167 3.70 7.52 24.55
C ALA A 167 3.48 8.84 23.80
N ARG A 168 3.00 9.89 24.46
CA ARG A 168 2.76 11.19 23.81
C ARG A 168 4.05 11.81 23.23
N GLY A 169 3.91 12.50 22.10
CA GLY A 169 4.99 13.24 21.43
C GLY A 169 5.13 12.90 19.94
N HIS A 170 6.26 13.33 19.37
CA HIS A 170 6.52 13.29 17.94
C HIS A 170 7.17 11.98 17.48
N TYR A 171 6.66 11.48 16.35
CA TYR A 171 7.10 10.26 15.68
C TYR A 171 7.41 10.55 14.22
N ASN A 172 8.50 9.96 13.75
CA ASN A 172 8.86 9.95 12.33
C ASN A 172 8.62 8.55 11.78
N THR A 173 8.00 8.49 10.62
CA THR A 173 7.64 7.24 9.96
C THR A 173 8.24 7.22 8.57
N PHE A 174 8.78 6.06 8.22
CA PHE A 174 9.08 5.72 6.84
C PHE A 174 8.09 4.65 6.38
N SER A 175 7.52 4.84 5.18
CA SER A 175 6.56 3.92 4.59
C SER A 175 6.98 3.55 3.18
N SER A 176 6.78 2.28 2.80
CA SER A 176 7.04 1.77 1.45
C SER A 176 5.94 0.83 0.98
N PHE A 177 5.63 0.94 -0.32
CA PHE A 177 4.82 -0.02 -1.05
C PHE A 177 5.73 -0.83 -1.96
N VAL A 178 5.78 -2.15 -1.77
CA VAL A 178 6.70 -3.04 -2.47
C VAL A 178 6.00 -4.33 -2.85
N ASP A 179 6.30 -4.87 -4.02
CA ASP A 179 5.72 -6.12 -4.51
C ASP A 179 6.65 -7.33 -4.35
N ASP A 180 6.14 -8.51 -4.71
CA ASP A 180 6.90 -9.78 -4.67
C ASP A 180 8.13 -9.78 -5.60
N ASP A 181 8.12 -8.97 -6.65
CA ASP A 181 9.26 -8.76 -7.55
C ASP A 181 10.32 -7.82 -6.93
N LYS A 182 10.13 -7.42 -5.67
CA LYS A 182 10.95 -6.46 -4.92
C LYS A 182 10.94 -5.05 -5.53
N LYS A 183 9.97 -4.76 -6.39
CA LYS A 183 9.81 -3.43 -6.98
C LYS A 183 9.10 -2.52 -5.98
N LYS A 184 9.73 -1.40 -5.67
CA LYS A 184 9.14 -0.35 -4.85
C LYS A 184 8.29 0.57 -5.73
N HIS A 185 7.02 0.72 -5.37
CA HIS A 185 6.04 1.53 -6.11
C HIS A 185 5.89 2.93 -5.53
N LEU A 186 6.10 3.08 -4.22
CA LEU A 186 6.18 4.37 -3.54
C LEU A 186 6.98 4.22 -2.24
N GLU A 187 7.83 5.21 -1.94
CA GLU A 187 8.53 5.35 -0.66
C GLU A 187 8.39 6.79 -0.18
N PHE A 188 8.09 6.98 1.09
CA PHE A 188 7.93 8.32 1.64
C PHE A 188 8.15 8.37 3.15
N GLU A 189 8.54 9.56 3.60
CA GLU A 189 8.65 9.89 5.02
C GLU A 189 7.49 10.80 5.42
N TRP A 190 6.92 10.52 6.58
CA TRP A 190 5.87 11.33 7.16
C TRP A 190 6.03 11.35 8.69
N SER A 191 5.34 12.27 9.34
CA SER A 191 5.42 12.39 10.79
C SER A 191 4.03 12.49 11.42
N PHE A 192 3.93 12.12 12.69
CA PHE A 192 2.71 12.27 13.46
C PHE A 192 3.01 12.55 14.92
N ASP A 193 2.08 13.22 15.59
CA ASP A 193 2.14 13.54 17.01
C ASP A 193 1.03 12.79 17.75
N ILE A 194 1.41 12.03 18.78
CA ILE A 194 0.46 11.46 19.73
C ILE A 194 0.18 12.48 20.83
N ALA A 195 -1.09 12.88 20.97
CA ALA A 195 -1.52 13.92 21.89
C ALA A 195 -2.78 13.51 22.68
N LYS A 196 -3.11 14.24 23.75
CA LYS A 196 -4.33 14.00 24.55
C LYS A 196 -5.61 14.20 23.75
N ASP A 197 -5.57 15.14 22.82
CA ASP A 197 -6.70 15.59 22.01
C ASP A 197 -6.23 15.78 20.56
N TRP A 198 -7.20 15.91 19.65
CA TRP A 198 -6.98 16.11 18.21
C TRP A 198 -6.40 17.49 17.87
#